data_AF-A0AAW5INK4-F1
#
_entry.id   AF-A0AAW5INK4-F1
#
_cell.length_a   1.000
_cell.length_b   1.000
_cell.length_c   1.000
_cell.angle_alpha   90.00
_cell.angle_beta   90.00
_cell.angle_gamma   90.00
#
_symmetry.space_group_name_H-M   'P 1'
#
loop_
_entity.id
_entity.type
_entity.pdbx_description
1 polymer ?
#
loop_
_entity_poly.entity_id
_entity_poly.type
_entity_poly.pdbx_seq_one_letter_code
_entity_poly.pdbx_strand_id
1 'polypeptide(L)'
;MAKVLIKTSEGDIKVRLYDETPQHRDNFLKLAKEGYFDGTLFHRVIKDFMIQGGDPDSKGAPKGKMLGTGGPDYTIPAEFVYPQLFHKRGALSAARLGDEVNPERESSGSQFYIVWGKTYKQNELKQMEKQMGMQMEQNIFNQLAKEHHDEIMNFRRNRDREGLMKLQDELVDETKKRCREQGYPKFTEEQQKAYTEVGGTPFLDNQYTVFGEVEEGLDVVEKIQNCETMRGDRPKEDISMEISIIEE
;
A
#
# COMPACT_ATOMS: atom_id res chain seq x y z
N MET A 1 3.67 2.00 -22.69
CA MET A 1 3.76 2.07 -21.22
C MET A 1 5.12 2.63 -20.88
N ALA A 2 5.13 3.77 -20.21
CA ALA A 2 6.37 4.46 -19.88
C ALA A 2 7.27 3.59 -18.99
N LYS A 3 8.58 3.75 -19.16
CA LYS A 3 9.61 3.07 -18.37
C LYS A 3 10.62 4.06 -17.84
N VAL A 4 11.08 3.77 -16.63
CA VAL A 4 12.11 4.54 -15.93
C VAL A 4 13.24 3.62 -15.51
N LEU A 5 14.44 4.19 -15.41
CA LEU A 5 15.62 3.57 -14.85
C LEU A 5 15.94 4.26 -13.53
N ILE A 6 15.96 3.49 -12.44
CA ILE A 6 16.42 3.92 -11.13
C ILE A 6 17.87 3.45 -10.99
N LYS A 7 18.82 4.36 -11.12
CA LYS A 7 20.24 4.08 -10.91
C LYS A 7 20.58 4.22 -9.45
N THR A 8 21.31 3.26 -8.88
CA THR A 8 21.73 3.28 -7.48
C THR A 8 23.20 2.89 -7.34
N SER A 9 23.76 3.08 -6.14
CA SER A 9 25.09 2.54 -5.80
C SER A 9 25.16 1.00 -5.85
N GLU A 10 24.00 0.33 -5.76
CA GLU A 10 23.89 -1.12 -5.69
C GLU A 10 23.64 -1.76 -7.07
N GLY A 11 23.33 -0.95 -8.09
CA GLY A 11 22.98 -1.38 -9.44
C GLY A 11 21.78 -0.63 -9.99
N ASP A 12 21.37 -1.01 -11.20
CA ASP A 12 20.27 -0.38 -11.93
C ASP A 12 18.98 -1.19 -11.78
N ILE A 13 17.85 -0.50 -11.59
CA ILE A 13 16.52 -1.09 -11.52
C ILE A 13 15.66 -0.49 -12.62
N LYS A 14 15.17 -1.32 -13.54
CA LYS A 14 14.26 -0.91 -14.61
C LYS A 14 12.82 -1.12 -14.17
N VAL A 15 12.01 -0.07 -14.25
CA VAL A 15 10.61 -0.11 -13.82
C VAL A 15 9.70 0.29 -14.96
N ARG A 16 8.64 -0.49 -15.18
CA ARG A 16 7.51 -0.15 -16.03
C ARG A 16 6.42 0.51 -15.20
N LEU A 17 5.87 1.61 -15.70
CA LEU A 17 4.73 2.29 -15.09
C LEU A 17 3.42 1.87 -15.75
N TYR A 18 2.35 1.81 -14.96
CA TYR A 18 1.03 1.37 -15.40
C TYR A 18 0.18 2.52 -15.94
N ASP A 19 -0.62 2.25 -16.96
CA ASP A 19 -1.51 3.24 -17.58
C ASP A 19 -2.84 3.37 -16.83
N GLU A 20 -3.17 2.38 -16.01
CA GLU A 20 -4.36 2.31 -15.16
C GLU A 20 -4.30 3.26 -13.95
N THR A 21 -3.12 3.79 -13.62
CA THR A 21 -2.88 4.77 -12.56
C THR A 21 -2.23 6.04 -13.14
N PRO A 22 -2.95 6.79 -14.00
CA PRO A 22 -2.37 7.87 -14.78
C PRO A 22 -1.86 9.03 -13.92
N GLN A 23 -2.53 9.39 -12.82
CA GLN A 23 -2.06 10.50 -11.98
C GLN A 23 -0.72 10.18 -11.33
N HIS A 24 -0.54 8.95 -10.84
CA HIS A 24 0.73 8.52 -10.24
C HIS A 24 1.82 8.38 -11.31
N ARG A 25 1.51 7.76 -12.46
CA ARG A 25 2.45 7.63 -13.58
C ARG A 25 2.94 9.01 -14.04
N ASP A 26 2.02 9.91 -14.36
CA ASP A 26 2.33 11.22 -14.95
C ASP A 26 3.09 12.10 -13.95
N ASN A 27 2.71 12.04 -12.67
CA ASN A 27 3.46 12.73 -11.61
C ASN A 27 4.87 12.16 -11.44
N PHE A 28 5.03 10.83 -11.43
CA PHE A 28 6.35 10.20 -11.30
C PHE A 28 7.27 10.55 -12.47
N LEU A 29 6.75 10.54 -13.70
CA LEU A 29 7.48 10.97 -14.89
C LEU A 29 7.85 12.46 -14.84
N LYS A 30 6.92 13.32 -14.42
CA LYS A 30 7.19 14.76 -14.23
C LYS A 30 8.36 14.96 -13.25
N LEU A 31 8.30 14.35 -12.07
CA LEU A 31 9.35 14.48 -11.04
C LEU A 31 10.69 13.91 -11.50
N ALA A 32 10.69 12.78 -12.23
CA ALA A 32 11.90 12.24 -12.83
C ALA A 32 12.51 13.19 -13.87
N LYS A 33 11.69 13.77 -14.76
CA LYS A 33 12.12 14.73 -15.78
C LYS A 33 12.69 16.03 -15.20
N GLU A 34 12.20 16.44 -14.03
CA GLU A 34 12.69 17.59 -13.28
C GLU A 34 13.96 17.31 -12.45
N GLY A 35 14.47 16.05 -12.45
CA GLY A 35 15.60 15.65 -11.60
C GLY A 35 15.27 15.65 -10.11
N TYR A 36 13.98 15.59 -9.75
CA TYR A 36 13.52 15.67 -8.37
C TYR A 36 14.09 14.54 -7.50
N PHE A 37 14.21 13.33 -8.07
CA PHE A 37 14.71 12.16 -7.36
C PHE A 37 16.24 12.11 -7.22
N ASP A 38 16.98 12.92 -7.99
CA ASP A 38 18.43 12.83 -8.05
C ASP A 38 19.06 13.15 -6.70
N GLY A 39 19.83 12.19 -6.19
CA GLY A 39 20.46 12.23 -4.88
C GLY A 39 19.53 11.92 -3.70
N THR A 40 18.25 11.62 -3.93
CA THR A 40 17.39 11.09 -2.86
C THR A 40 17.85 9.69 -2.46
N LEU A 41 17.52 9.26 -1.24
CA LEU A 41 17.94 7.97 -0.69
C LEU A 41 16.77 6.99 -0.64
N PHE A 42 17.08 5.69 -0.75
CA PHE A 42 16.27 4.66 -0.12
C PHE A 42 16.43 4.77 1.39
N HIS A 43 15.63 5.64 2.01
CA HIS A 43 15.80 6.07 3.39
C HIS A 43 15.18 5.12 4.41
N ARG A 44 14.39 4.12 3.97
CA ARG A 44 13.78 3.11 4.83
C ARG A 44 13.72 1.76 4.12
N VAL A 45 14.35 0.76 4.73
CA VAL A 45 14.51 -0.59 4.17
C VAL A 45 14.11 -1.61 5.24
N ILE A 46 13.07 -2.39 4.95
CA ILE A 46 12.59 -3.41 5.89
C ILE A 46 12.66 -4.77 5.20
N LYS A 47 13.50 -5.65 5.75
CA LYS A 47 13.69 -7.01 5.27
C LYS A 47 12.36 -7.76 5.20
N ASP A 48 12.16 -8.52 4.13
CA ASP A 48 10.92 -9.27 3.87
C ASP A 48 9.65 -8.41 3.75
N PHE A 49 9.81 -7.10 3.53
CA PHE A 49 8.70 -6.16 3.36
C PHE A 49 8.88 -5.24 2.14
N MET A 50 9.70 -4.19 2.22
CA MET A 50 9.84 -3.21 1.14
C MET A 50 11.10 -2.34 1.27
N ILE A 51 11.45 -1.65 0.18
CA ILE A 51 12.45 -0.57 0.16
C ILE A 51 11.75 0.73 -0.25
N GLN A 52 11.86 1.78 0.56
CA GLN A 52 11.15 3.05 0.40
C GLN A 52 12.11 4.21 0.14
N GLY A 53 11.75 5.06 -0.82
CA GLY A 53 12.54 6.18 -1.31
C GLY A 53 11.69 7.38 -1.73
N GLY A 54 12.30 8.33 -2.43
CA GLY A 54 11.61 9.50 -2.98
C GLY A 54 11.37 10.66 -2.01
N ASP A 55 12.01 10.66 -0.84
CA ASP A 55 11.97 11.77 0.11
C ASP A 55 13.03 12.84 -0.26
N PRO A 56 12.66 14.08 -0.62
CA PRO A 56 13.62 15.15 -0.93
C PRO A 56 14.52 15.54 0.25
N ASP A 57 14.05 15.39 1.50
CA ASP A 57 14.80 15.77 2.71
C ASP A 57 15.97 14.82 3.00
N SER A 58 16.03 13.69 2.28
CA SER A 58 17.11 12.72 2.33
C SER A 58 18.36 13.15 1.59
N LYS A 59 18.26 14.12 0.66
CA LYS A 59 19.41 14.63 -0.11
C LYS A 59 20.44 15.26 0.81
N GLY A 60 21.64 14.66 0.87
CA GLY A 60 22.72 15.12 1.76
C GLY A 60 22.38 15.07 3.25
N ALA A 61 21.36 14.30 3.65
CA ALA A 61 20.94 14.20 5.03
C ALA A 61 22.05 13.58 5.91
N PRO A 62 22.39 14.17 7.07
CA PRO A 62 23.40 13.59 7.94
C PRO A 62 22.98 12.19 8.42
N LYS A 63 23.96 11.31 8.65
CA LYS A 63 23.72 9.95 9.15
C LYS A 63 22.88 10.01 10.43
N GLY A 64 21.83 9.18 10.49
CA GLY A 64 20.91 9.11 11.63
C GLY A 64 19.81 10.19 11.69
N LYS A 65 19.76 11.16 10.76
CA LYS A 65 18.56 12.00 10.59
C LYS A 65 17.37 11.11 10.29
N MET A 66 16.27 11.34 11.01
CA MET A 66 14.98 10.71 10.73
C MET A 66 14.40 11.31 9.45
N LEU A 67 13.97 10.45 8.54
CA LEU A 67 13.48 10.76 7.19
C LEU A 67 12.11 10.10 6.99
N GLY A 68 11.48 10.37 5.85
CA GLY A 68 10.16 9.86 5.47
C GLY A 68 9.02 10.86 5.68
N THR A 69 9.33 12.09 6.09
CA THR A 69 8.32 13.16 6.27
C THR A 69 8.36 14.24 5.18
N GLY A 70 9.39 14.24 4.34
CA GLY A 70 9.49 15.19 3.24
C GLY A 70 8.64 14.78 2.04
N GLY A 71 8.52 15.70 1.10
CA GLY A 71 7.74 15.53 -0.13
C GLY A 71 7.48 16.90 -0.76
N PRO A 72 6.82 16.96 -1.92
CA PRO A 72 6.30 18.21 -2.43
C PRO A 72 5.09 18.68 -1.59
N ASP A 73 4.69 19.94 -1.73
CA ASP A 73 3.58 20.55 -1.00
C ASP A 73 2.18 20.07 -1.48
N TYR A 74 2.09 18.84 -2.00
CA TYR A 74 0.85 18.24 -2.50
C TYR A 74 0.81 16.72 -2.30
N THR A 75 -0.41 16.19 -2.27
CA THR A 75 -0.75 14.76 -2.31
C THR A 75 -1.35 14.38 -3.66
N ILE A 76 -1.49 13.08 -3.92
CA ILE A 76 -2.15 12.55 -5.12
C ILE A 76 -3.35 11.71 -4.66
N PRO A 77 -4.57 11.93 -5.20
CA PRO A 77 -5.72 11.09 -4.89
C PRO A 77 -5.43 9.61 -5.14
N ALA A 78 -5.96 8.72 -4.28
CA ALA A 78 -5.76 7.29 -4.42
C ALA A 78 -6.29 6.74 -5.76
N GLU A 79 -5.49 5.90 -6.43
CA GLU A 79 -5.86 5.22 -7.68
C GLU A 79 -5.87 3.70 -7.46
N PHE A 80 -6.78 3.21 -6.61
CA PHE A 80 -6.88 1.77 -6.32
C PHE A 80 -7.54 1.01 -7.46
N VAL A 81 -6.73 0.27 -8.22
CA VAL A 81 -7.19 -0.60 -9.32
C VAL A 81 -7.23 -2.05 -8.84
N TYR A 82 -8.14 -2.35 -7.92
CA TYR A 82 -8.26 -3.67 -7.30
C TYR A 82 -9.37 -4.50 -7.96
N PRO A 83 -9.17 -5.81 -8.25
CA PRO A 83 -8.03 -6.65 -7.87
C PRO A 83 -6.87 -6.74 -8.90
N GLN A 84 -6.90 -5.93 -9.97
CA GLN A 84 -5.98 -6.06 -11.10
C GLN A 84 -4.53 -5.70 -10.72
N LEU A 85 -4.35 -4.65 -9.93
CA LEU A 85 -3.05 -4.20 -9.44
C LEU A 85 -2.96 -4.47 -7.93
N PHE A 86 -1.92 -5.20 -7.54
CA PHE A 86 -1.75 -5.71 -6.18
C PHE A 86 -0.27 -5.83 -5.80
N HIS A 87 0.02 -5.99 -4.52
CA HIS A 87 1.36 -5.84 -3.97
C HIS A 87 2.20 -7.11 -4.06
N LYS A 88 2.39 -7.64 -5.26
CA LYS A 88 3.39 -8.68 -5.54
C LYS A 88 4.82 -8.13 -5.40
N ARG A 89 5.79 -9.01 -5.15
CA ARG A 89 7.21 -8.66 -5.18
C ARG A 89 7.56 -7.96 -6.50
N GLY A 90 8.29 -6.86 -6.41
CA GLY A 90 8.63 -5.98 -7.53
C GLY A 90 7.61 -4.90 -7.84
N ALA A 91 6.41 -4.91 -7.24
CA ALA A 91 5.44 -3.83 -7.42
C ALA A 91 6.01 -2.49 -6.92
N LEU A 92 5.88 -1.44 -7.73
CA LEU A 92 6.15 -0.05 -7.36
C LEU A 92 4.85 0.57 -6.84
N SER A 93 4.88 1.13 -5.64
CA SER A 93 3.68 1.61 -4.96
C SER A 93 3.95 2.92 -4.23
N ALA A 94 2.91 3.74 -4.09
CA ALA A 94 3.03 5.05 -3.46
C ALA A 94 2.94 4.96 -1.94
N ALA A 95 3.81 5.68 -1.24
CA ALA A 95 3.72 5.80 0.22
C ALA A 95 2.62 6.81 0.61
N ARG A 96 2.11 6.71 1.83
CA ARG A 96 1.16 7.67 2.40
C ARG A 96 1.19 7.68 3.92
N LEU A 97 0.62 8.72 4.51
CA LEU A 97 0.33 8.75 5.94
C LEU A 97 -0.80 7.75 6.29
N GLY A 98 -0.85 7.33 7.55
CA GLY A 98 -1.87 6.42 8.07
C GLY A 98 -3.27 7.05 8.12
N ASP A 99 -4.30 6.19 8.10
CA ASP A 99 -5.71 6.56 7.93
C ASP A 99 -6.23 7.55 9.00
N GLU A 100 -5.67 7.55 10.21
CA GLU A 100 -6.05 8.49 11.28
C GLU A 100 -5.78 9.96 10.91
N VAL A 101 -4.71 10.20 10.14
CA VAL A 101 -4.31 11.53 9.67
C VAL A 101 -4.75 11.75 8.21
N ASN A 102 -4.82 10.68 7.42
CA ASN A 102 -5.13 10.68 6.00
C ASN A 102 -6.27 9.70 5.68
N PRO A 103 -7.51 10.03 6.07
CA PRO A 103 -8.67 9.13 5.91
C PRO A 103 -9.03 8.88 4.44
N GLU A 104 -8.76 9.84 3.56
CA GLU A 104 -8.96 9.72 2.10
C GLU A 104 -7.85 8.90 1.42
N ARG A 105 -6.82 8.50 2.19
CA ARG A 105 -5.71 7.64 1.76
C ARG A 105 -4.95 8.20 0.56
N GLU A 106 -4.86 9.52 0.45
CA GLU A 106 -4.10 10.17 -0.60
C GLU A 106 -2.61 9.79 -0.50
N SER A 107 -1.98 9.58 -1.64
CA SER A 107 -0.57 9.26 -1.73
C SER A 107 0.31 10.47 -1.47
N SER A 108 1.51 10.23 -0.93
CA SER A 108 2.62 11.18 -0.99
C SER A 108 2.85 11.61 -2.43
N GLY A 109 3.12 12.90 -2.66
CA GLY A 109 3.41 13.41 -3.99
C GLY A 109 4.72 12.89 -4.59
N SER A 110 5.64 12.32 -3.82
CA SER A 110 6.92 11.81 -4.35
C SER A 110 7.41 10.50 -3.75
N GLN A 111 7.04 10.17 -2.52
CA GLN A 111 7.57 8.97 -1.87
C GLN A 111 6.92 7.71 -2.40
N PHE A 112 7.76 6.71 -2.67
CA PHE A 112 7.36 5.42 -3.20
C PHE A 112 8.11 4.30 -2.49
N TYR A 113 7.62 3.06 -2.66
CA TYR A 113 8.33 1.87 -2.26
C TYR A 113 8.26 0.79 -3.34
N ILE A 114 9.30 -0.06 -3.37
CA ILE A 114 9.30 -1.30 -4.13
C ILE A 114 9.03 -2.44 -3.17
N VAL A 115 8.00 -3.23 -3.46
CA VAL A 115 7.59 -4.37 -2.66
C VAL A 115 8.63 -5.48 -2.78
N TRP A 116 9.08 -6.01 -1.64
CA TRP A 116 9.79 -7.28 -1.60
C TRP A 116 8.89 -8.39 -1.06
N GLY A 117 8.37 -8.21 0.15
CA GLY A 117 7.45 -9.13 0.80
C GLY A 117 8.02 -10.54 1.02
N LYS A 118 7.13 -11.45 1.40
CA LYS A 118 7.42 -12.88 1.59
C LYS A 118 6.42 -13.75 0.86
N THR A 119 6.72 -15.04 0.73
CA THR A 119 5.76 -16.03 0.27
C THR A 119 4.83 -16.47 1.40
N TYR A 120 3.63 -16.91 1.02
CA TYR A 120 2.58 -17.36 1.93
C TYR A 120 2.16 -18.77 1.56
N LYS A 121 1.90 -19.61 2.56
CA LYS A 121 1.29 -20.91 2.33
C LYS A 121 -0.19 -20.74 1.99
N GLN A 122 -0.73 -21.70 1.25
CA GLN A 122 -2.15 -21.72 0.87
C GLN A 122 -3.10 -21.63 2.08
N ASN A 123 -2.75 -22.22 3.22
CA ASN A 123 -3.55 -22.12 4.44
C ASN A 123 -3.47 -20.73 5.10
N GLU A 124 -2.35 -20.02 4.98
CA GLU A 124 -2.22 -18.63 5.46
C GLU A 124 -3.10 -17.71 4.62
N LEU A 125 -3.09 -17.83 3.29
CA LEU A 125 -3.97 -17.05 2.41
C LEU A 125 -5.45 -17.31 2.72
N LYS A 126 -5.85 -18.57 2.91
CA LYS A 126 -7.23 -18.91 3.34
C LYS A 126 -7.60 -18.34 4.70
N GLN A 127 -6.66 -18.22 5.63
CA GLN A 127 -6.91 -17.57 6.92
C GLN A 127 -7.09 -16.05 6.73
N MET A 128 -6.31 -15.43 5.86
CA MET A 128 -6.46 -14.02 5.51
C MET A 128 -7.82 -13.74 4.86
N GLU A 129 -8.28 -14.58 3.91
CA GLU A 129 -9.62 -14.45 3.31
C GLU A 129 -10.73 -14.50 4.38
N LYS A 130 -10.60 -15.38 5.37
CA LYS A 130 -11.55 -15.43 6.50
C LYS A 130 -11.52 -14.14 7.33
N GLN A 131 -10.33 -13.61 7.61
CA GLN A 131 -10.17 -12.33 8.33
C GLN A 131 -10.77 -11.17 7.55
N MET A 132 -10.55 -11.11 6.24
CA MET A 132 -11.16 -10.11 5.36
C MET A 132 -12.69 -10.24 5.36
N GLY A 133 -13.22 -11.46 5.35
CA GLY A 133 -14.66 -11.72 5.49
C GLY A 133 -15.23 -11.22 6.82
N MET A 134 -14.55 -11.50 7.94
CA MET A 134 -14.96 -10.99 9.25
C MET A 134 -14.89 -9.45 9.32
N GLN A 135 -13.88 -8.84 8.72
CA GLN A 135 -13.75 -7.38 8.66
C GLN A 135 -14.86 -6.75 7.83
N MET A 136 -15.22 -7.38 6.70
CA MET A 136 -16.34 -6.96 5.86
C MET A 136 -17.66 -7.01 6.65
N GLU A 137 -17.93 -8.11 7.35
CA GLU A 137 -19.11 -8.24 8.22
C GLU A 137 -19.15 -7.14 9.28
N GLN A 138 -18.04 -6.91 9.97
CA GLN A 138 -17.95 -5.86 10.99
C GLN A 138 -18.18 -4.46 10.40
N ASN A 139 -17.63 -4.16 9.21
CA ASN A 139 -17.78 -2.87 8.55
C ASN A 139 -19.23 -2.63 8.14
N ILE A 140 -19.89 -3.63 7.54
CA ILE A 140 -21.29 -3.54 7.15
C ILE A 140 -22.17 -3.36 8.39
N PHE A 141 -21.94 -4.14 9.44
CA PHE A 141 -22.68 -4.00 10.69
C PHE A 141 -22.50 -2.61 11.32
N ASN A 142 -21.27 -2.10 11.38
CA ASN A 142 -20.99 -0.77 11.92
C ASN A 142 -21.68 0.34 11.12
N GLN A 143 -21.70 0.21 9.79
CA GLN A 143 -22.40 1.15 8.93
C GLN A 143 -23.90 1.11 9.15
N LEU A 144 -24.51 -0.09 9.19
CA LEU A 144 -25.91 -0.27 9.55
C LEU A 144 -26.22 0.33 10.92
N ALA A 145 -25.40 0.06 11.93
CA ALA A 145 -25.58 0.63 13.26
C ALA A 145 -25.48 2.17 13.27
N LYS A 146 -24.65 2.75 12.41
CA LYS A 146 -24.56 4.21 12.21
C LYS A 146 -25.81 4.77 11.54
N GLU A 147 -26.35 4.06 10.53
CA GLU A 147 -27.62 4.40 9.86
C GLU A 147 -28.81 4.35 10.84
N HIS A 148 -28.77 3.44 11.82
CA HIS A 148 -29.78 3.29 12.89
C HIS A 148 -29.43 4.03 14.20
N HIS A 149 -28.52 5.00 14.18
CA HIS A 149 -28.01 5.65 15.38
C HIS A 149 -29.12 6.20 16.30
N ASP A 150 -30.09 6.92 15.74
CA ASP A 150 -31.15 7.57 16.52
C ASP A 150 -32.08 6.55 17.19
N GLU A 151 -32.40 5.46 16.50
CA GLU A 151 -33.21 4.37 17.02
C GLU A 151 -32.51 3.65 18.18
N ILE A 152 -31.22 3.34 18.01
CA ILE A 152 -30.38 2.79 19.08
C ILE A 152 -30.37 3.71 20.30
N MET A 153 -30.21 5.03 20.09
CA MET A 153 -30.19 6.00 21.17
C MET A 153 -31.55 6.14 21.86
N ASN A 154 -32.65 6.02 21.14
CA ASN A 154 -34.00 6.03 21.71
C ASN A 154 -34.25 4.82 22.60
N PHE A 155 -33.93 3.60 22.14
CA PHE A 155 -34.08 2.42 22.98
C PHE A 155 -33.19 2.49 24.25
N ARG A 156 -31.95 2.99 24.11
CA ARG A 156 -31.05 3.21 25.27
C ARG A 156 -31.62 4.19 26.28
N ARG A 157 -32.16 5.33 25.84
CA ARG A 157 -32.79 6.34 26.71
C ARG A 157 -34.00 5.76 27.44
N ASN A 158 -34.80 4.96 26.75
CA ASN A 158 -36.00 4.32 27.30
C ASN A 158 -35.70 3.05 28.11
N ARG A 159 -34.42 2.64 28.21
CA ARG A 159 -33.98 1.37 28.82
C ARG A 159 -34.67 0.14 28.21
N ASP A 160 -35.07 0.24 26.96
CA ASP A 160 -35.72 -0.83 26.22
C ASP A 160 -34.68 -1.83 25.72
N ARG A 161 -34.43 -2.85 26.55
CA ARG A 161 -33.48 -3.91 26.24
C ARG A 161 -34.00 -4.87 25.18
N GLU A 162 -35.32 -5.07 25.11
CA GLU A 162 -35.93 -5.99 24.15
C GLU A 162 -35.88 -5.38 22.74
N GLY A 163 -36.20 -4.10 22.61
CA GLY A 163 -36.04 -3.35 21.37
C GLY A 163 -34.61 -3.33 20.86
N LEU A 164 -33.62 -3.09 21.75
CA LEU A 164 -32.20 -3.16 21.37
C LEU A 164 -31.79 -4.54 20.87
N MET A 165 -32.27 -5.61 21.50
CA MET A 165 -31.94 -6.98 21.10
C MET A 165 -32.55 -7.32 19.74
N LYS A 166 -33.83 -6.97 19.52
CA LYS A 166 -34.49 -7.18 18.22
C LYS A 166 -33.80 -6.42 17.10
N LEU A 167 -33.49 -5.14 17.31
CA LEU A 167 -32.76 -4.35 16.33
C LEU A 167 -31.38 -4.97 16.05
N GLN A 168 -30.66 -5.41 17.09
CA GLN A 168 -29.37 -6.08 16.91
C GLN A 168 -29.50 -7.34 16.04
N ASP A 169 -30.50 -8.18 16.28
CA ASP A 169 -30.73 -9.40 15.49
C ASP A 169 -31.06 -9.05 14.03
N GLU A 170 -31.91 -8.04 13.79
CA GLU A 170 -32.22 -7.53 12.45
C GLU A 170 -30.98 -7.01 11.72
N LEU A 171 -30.14 -6.21 12.40
CA LEU A 171 -28.89 -5.71 11.81
C LEU A 171 -27.90 -6.83 11.50
N VAL A 172 -27.84 -7.87 12.33
CA VAL A 172 -27.01 -9.06 12.08
C VAL A 172 -27.49 -9.82 10.85
N ASP A 173 -28.80 -10.02 10.68
CA ASP A 173 -29.34 -10.74 9.53
C ASP A 173 -29.21 -9.94 8.23
N GLU A 174 -29.44 -8.61 8.28
CA GLU A 174 -29.18 -7.72 7.15
C GLU A 174 -27.68 -7.68 6.79
N THR A 175 -26.78 -7.69 7.79
CA THR A 175 -25.33 -7.81 7.55
C THR A 175 -25.00 -9.08 6.78
N LYS A 176 -25.48 -10.24 7.24
CA LYS A 176 -25.25 -11.53 6.55
C LYS A 176 -25.82 -11.52 5.14
N LYS A 177 -26.98 -10.91 4.94
CA LYS A 177 -27.61 -10.79 3.61
C LYS A 177 -26.73 -9.94 2.68
N ARG A 178 -26.30 -8.75 3.10
CA ARG A 178 -25.40 -7.88 2.32
C ARG A 178 -24.08 -8.55 2.00
N CYS A 179 -23.48 -9.28 2.95
CA CYS A 179 -22.26 -10.07 2.70
C CYS A 179 -22.46 -11.14 1.62
N ARG A 180 -23.60 -11.85 1.62
CA ARG A 180 -23.90 -12.88 0.61
C ARG A 180 -24.13 -12.28 -0.78
N GLU A 181 -24.82 -11.14 -0.85
CA GLU A 181 -25.10 -10.45 -2.11
C GLU A 181 -23.84 -9.86 -2.74
N GLN A 182 -22.96 -9.26 -1.92
CA GLN A 182 -21.67 -8.70 -2.38
C GLN A 182 -20.63 -9.80 -2.67
N GLY A 183 -20.75 -10.96 -2.02
CA GLY A 183 -19.75 -12.00 -2.05
C GLY A 183 -18.59 -11.72 -1.08
N TYR A 184 -18.08 -12.79 -0.46
CA TYR A 184 -16.95 -12.66 0.45
C TYR A 184 -15.66 -12.36 -0.31
N PRO A 185 -14.79 -11.48 0.22
CA PRO A 185 -13.51 -11.18 -0.39
C PRO A 185 -12.64 -12.43 -0.46
N LYS A 186 -12.01 -12.62 -1.63
CA LYS A 186 -11.10 -13.72 -1.92
C LYS A 186 -9.95 -13.22 -2.78
N PHE A 187 -8.82 -13.88 -2.68
CA PHE A 187 -7.73 -13.65 -3.62
C PHE A 187 -8.06 -14.27 -4.97
N THR A 188 -7.77 -13.56 -6.05
CA THR A 188 -7.83 -14.11 -7.41
C THR A 188 -6.78 -15.23 -7.58
N GLU A 189 -6.94 -16.08 -8.60
CA GLU A 189 -5.96 -17.13 -8.89
C GLU A 189 -4.56 -16.55 -9.13
N GLU A 190 -4.49 -15.38 -9.78
CA GLU A 190 -3.24 -14.66 -10.03
C GLU A 190 -2.59 -14.17 -8.73
N GLN A 191 -3.36 -13.54 -7.83
CA GLN A 191 -2.88 -13.12 -6.53
C GLN A 191 -2.39 -14.31 -5.71
N GLN A 192 -3.15 -15.41 -5.67
CA GLN A 192 -2.75 -16.61 -4.93
C GLN A 192 -1.44 -17.17 -5.47
N LYS A 193 -1.31 -17.31 -6.79
CA LYS A 193 -0.08 -17.78 -7.43
C LYS A 193 1.10 -16.87 -7.06
N ALA A 194 0.95 -15.56 -7.27
CA ALA A 194 1.99 -14.58 -6.96
C ALA A 194 2.43 -14.66 -5.50
N TYR A 195 1.49 -14.67 -4.54
CA TYR A 195 1.81 -14.71 -3.11
C TYR A 195 2.36 -16.05 -2.64
N THR A 196 2.06 -17.16 -3.30
CA THR A 196 2.63 -18.46 -2.93
C THR A 196 3.99 -18.76 -3.57
N GLU A 197 4.24 -18.28 -4.80
CA GLU A 197 5.43 -18.64 -5.58
C GLU A 197 6.51 -17.55 -5.55
N VAL A 198 6.11 -16.28 -5.66
CA VAL A 198 7.03 -15.14 -5.79
C VAL A 198 7.13 -14.35 -4.49
N GLY A 199 5.99 -14.10 -3.84
CA GLY A 199 5.86 -13.33 -2.62
C GLY A 199 5.28 -11.94 -2.82
N GLY A 200 5.03 -11.25 -1.72
CA GLY A 200 4.45 -9.91 -1.71
C GLY A 200 3.90 -9.49 -0.36
N THR A 201 3.02 -8.50 -0.36
CA THR A 201 2.41 -7.91 0.84
C THR A 201 0.89 -7.81 0.70
N PRO A 202 0.15 -8.94 0.70
CA PRO A 202 -1.31 -8.97 0.50
C PRO A 202 -2.12 -8.07 1.44
N PHE A 203 -1.59 -7.78 2.63
CA PHE A 203 -2.24 -6.89 3.59
C PHE A 203 -2.22 -5.40 3.19
N LEU A 204 -1.48 -5.03 2.14
CA LEU A 204 -1.50 -3.68 1.56
C LEU A 204 -2.48 -3.55 0.39
N ASP A 205 -3.03 -4.67 -0.10
CA ASP A 205 -3.94 -4.65 -1.26
C ASP A 205 -5.18 -3.80 -0.99
N ASN A 206 -5.54 -2.99 -2.00
CA ASN A 206 -6.63 -2.03 -1.92
C ASN A 206 -6.46 -0.97 -0.80
N GLN A 207 -5.24 -0.79 -0.26
CA GLN A 207 -4.91 0.23 0.75
C GLN A 207 -3.89 1.26 0.27
N TYR A 208 -3.09 0.92 -0.75
CA TYR A 208 -2.04 1.76 -1.34
C TYR A 208 -2.08 1.64 -2.86
N THR A 209 -1.76 2.72 -3.57
CA THR A 209 -1.73 2.73 -5.03
C THR A 209 -0.50 1.99 -5.54
N VAL A 210 -0.72 0.94 -6.33
CA VAL A 210 0.33 0.29 -7.13
C VAL A 210 0.33 0.94 -8.50
N PHE A 211 1.45 1.51 -8.93
CA PHE A 211 1.51 2.30 -10.17
C PHE A 211 2.62 1.87 -11.15
N GLY A 212 3.32 0.78 -10.83
CA GLY A 212 4.29 0.17 -11.73
C GLY A 212 4.86 -1.13 -11.17
N GLU A 213 5.85 -1.68 -11.85
CA GLU A 213 6.61 -2.85 -11.42
C GLU A 213 8.03 -2.88 -11.97
N VAL A 214 8.92 -3.52 -11.23
CA VAL A 214 10.29 -3.83 -11.67
C VAL A 214 10.24 -4.87 -12.79
N GLU A 215 10.82 -4.54 -13.94
CA GLU A 215 11.02 -5.47 -15.07
C GLU A 215 12.41 -6.10 -15.05
N GLU A 216 13.43 -5.35 -14.63
CA GLU A 216 14.83 -5.82 -14.51
C GLU A 216 15.46 -5.22 -13.24
N GLY A 217 16.40 -5.95 -12.61
CA GLY A 217 17.08 -5.50 -11.38
C GLY A 217 16.42 -5.95 -10.07
N LEU A 218 15.64 -7.03 -10.07
CA LEU A 218 15.11 -7.62 -8.83
C LEU A 218 16.21 -8.13 -7.88
N ASP A 219 17.35 -8.55 -8.41
CA ASP A 219 18.56 -8.90 -7.66
C ASP A 219 19.17 -7.68 -6.96
N VAL A 220 19.09 -6.49 -7.59
CA VAL A 220 19.48 -5.22 -6.95
C VAL A 220 18.52 -4.88 -5.82
N VAL A 221 17.21 -5.03 -6.02
CA VAL A 221 16.21 -4.86 -4.95
C VAL A 221 16.46 -5.84 -3.79
N GLU A 222 16.80 -7.11 -4.09
CA GLU A 222 17.17 -8.11 -3.10
C GLU A 222 18.42 -7.73 -2.31
N LYS A 223 19.42 -7.16 -2.98
CA LYS A 223 20.65 -6.69 -2.34
C LYS A 223 20.35 -5.53 -1.39
N ILE A 224 19.56 -4.55 -1.84
CA ILE A 224 19.15 -3.39 -1.03
C ILE A 224 18.35 -3.86 0.20
N GLN A 225 17.35 -4.73 0.03
CA GLN A 225 16.50 -5.14 1.16
C GLN A 225 17.24 -5.97 2.24
N ASN A 226 18.37 -6.59 1.86
CA ASN A 226 19.24 -7.31 2.78
C ASN A 226 20.38 -6.46 3.39
N CYS A 227 20.45 -5.15 3.08
CA CYS A 227 21.47 -4.29 3.67
C CYS A 227 21.30 -4.15 5.19
N GLU A 228 22.38 -3.82 5.88
CA GLU A 228 22.29 -3.51 7.31
C GLU A 228 21.61 -2.16 7.53
N THR A 229 20.62 -2.14 8.43
CA THR A 229 19.92 -0.91 8.80
C THR A 229 20.28 -0.46 10.21
N MET A 230 20.10 0.83 10.45
CA MET A 230 20.15 1.48 11.76
C MET A 230 18.73 1.78 12.26
N ARG A 231 18.62 2.54 13.36
CA ARG A 231 17.34 2.94 13.93
C ARG A 231 16.45 3.62 12.87
N GLY A 232 15.16 3.24 12.86
CA GLY A 232 14.19 3.76 11.89
C GLY A 232 14.27 3.08 10.53
N ASP A 233 14.91 1.90 10.47
CA ASP A 233 15.07 1.09 9.26
C ASP A 233 15.87 1.80 8.14
N ARG A 234 16.62 2.85 8.48
CA ARG A 234 17.51 3.54 7.53
C ARG A 234 18.74 2.66 7.23
N PRO A 235 19.17 2.48 5.97
CA PRO A 235 20.44 1.82 5.67
C PRO A 235 21.64 2.45 6.40
N LYS A 236 22.60 1.64 6.86
CA LYS A 236 23.83 2.14 7.51
C LYS A 236 24.73 2.92 6.55
N GLU A 237 24.80 2.43 5.31
CA GLU A 237 25.40 3.14 4.18
C GLU A 237 24.28 3.66 3.29
N ASP A 238 24.36 4.94 2.94
CA ASP A 238 23.31 5.61 2.18
C ASP A 238 23.27 5.04 0.76
N ILE A 239 22.08 4.66 0.30
CA ILE A 239 21.83 4.15 -1.05
C ILE A 239 21.07 5.24 -1.80
N SER A 240 21.82 6.09 -2.49
CA SER A 240 21.27 7.18 -3.30
C SER A 240 20.70 6.67 -4.62
N MET A 241 19.77 7.44 -5.20
CA MET A 241 19.20 7.17 -6.50
C MET A 241 19.25 8.37 -7.44
N GLU A 242 19.25 8.07 -8.74
CA GLU A 242 18.91 8.97 -9.84
C GLU A 242 17.85 8.28 -10.68
N ILE A 243 16.85 9.02 -11.17
CA ILE A 243 15.75 8.43 -11.95
C ILE A 243 15.65 9.11 -13.30
N SER A 244 15.82 8.34 -14.36
CA SER A 244 15.70 8.80 -15.75
C SER A 244 14.59 8.07 -16.49
N ILE A 245 13.89 8.77 -17.37
CA ILE A 245 12.91 8.17 -18.30
C ILE A 245 13.68 7.50 -19.44
N ILE A 246 13.36 6.24 -19.74
CA ILE A 246 14.01 5.47 -20.81
C ILE A 246 13.05 5.09 -21.95
N GLU A 247 11.74 5.15 -21.71
CA GLU A 247 10.67 4.96 -22.70
C GLU A 247 9.46 5.79 -22.24
N GLU A 248 8.83 6.57 -23.13
CA GLU A 248 7.59 7.32 -22.85
C GLU A 248 6.37 6.57 -23.41
#